data_AF-A0A945YZN6-F1
#
_entry.id   AF-A0A945YZN6-F1
#
_cell.length_a   1.000
_cell.length_b   1.000
_cell.length_c   1.000
_cell.angle_alpha   90.00
_cell.angle_beta   90.00
_cell.angle_gamma   90.00
#
_symmetry.space_group_name_H-M   'P 1'
#
loop_
_entity.id
_entity.type
_entity.pdbx_description
1 polymer ?
#
loop_
_entity_poly.entity_id
_entity_poly.type
_entity_poly.pdbx_seq_one_letter_code
_entity_poly.pdbx_strand_id
1 'polypeptide(L)' 'MNLLVVGADFSPRSGGIGTYTKELATFLTQKNQVIVLANGISNAKIFDHDCHFQIIRTPSFPVLRHMAFLSL' A
#
# COMPACT_ATOMS: atom_id res chain seq x y z
N MET A 1 -20.74 6.89 7.43
CA MET A 1 -19.52 6.05 7.37
C MET A 1 -18.59 6.71 6.39
N ASN A 2 -17.39 7.13 6.83
CA ASN A 2 -16.49 7.90 5.99
C ASN A 2 -15.54 6.96 5.23
N LEU A 3 -15.38 7.20 3.93
CA LEU A 3 -14.40 6.52 3.10
C LEU A 3 -13.08 7.29 3.20
N LEU A 4 -12.00 6.60 3.60
CA LEU A 4 -10.66 7.17 3.66
C LEU A 4 -9.71 6.39 2.75
N VAL A 5 -9.08 7.11 1.82
CA VAL A 5 -8.14 6.54 0.85
C VAL A 5 -6.73 6.98 1.21
N VAL A 6 -5.83 6.01 1.40
CA VAL A 6 -4.42 6.27 1.76
C VAL A 6 -3.52 5.77 0.63
N GLY A 7 -2.73 6.67 0.03
CA GLY A 7 -1.69 6.32 -0.94
C GLY A 7 -0.34 6.17 -0.24
N ALA A 8 0.26 4.99 -0.27
CA ALA A 8 1.48 4.72 0.50
C ALA A 8 2.35 3.57 -0.05
N ASP A 9 3.61 3.56 0.36
CA ASP A 9 4.48 2.39 0.22
C ASP A 9 4.08 1.32 1.24
N PHE A 10 3.26 0.37 0.80
CA PHE A 10 2.71 -0.72 1.60
C PHE A 10 3.44 -2.04 1.32
N SER A 11 4.74 -2.06 1.63
CA SER A 11 5.59 -3.24 1.49
C SER A 11 5.69 -4.02 2.82
N PRO A 12 5.85 -5.36 2.78
CA PRO A 12 5.92 -6.23 3.96
C PRO A 12 7.26 -6.13 4.69
N ARG A 13 8.04 -5.07 4.43
CA ARG A 13 9.33 -4.87 5.08
C ARG A 13 9.07 -4.39 6.50
N SER A 14 9.68 -5.07 7.46
CA SER A 14 9.63 -4.64 8.85
C SER A 14 10.35 -3.29 9.01
N GLY A 15 9.73 -2.39 9.76
CA GLY A 15 10.23 -1.03 9.98
C GLY A 15 9.85 -0.04 8.87
N GLY A 16 10.09 1.24 9.15
CA GLY A 16 9.92 2.33 8.20
C GLY A 16 8.47 2.64 7.82
N ILE A 17 8.31 3.26 6.65
CA ILE A 17 7.04 3.84 6.17
C ILE A 17 5.93 2.80 6.00
N GLY A 18 6.26 1.58 5.55
CA GLY A 18 5.27 0.52 5.35
C GLY A 18 4.64 0.02 6.66
N THR A 19 5.45 -0.14 7.70
CA THR A 19 4.96 -0.52 9.04
C THR A 19 4.07 0.57 9.62
N TYR A 20 4.53 1.83 9.57
CA TYR A 20 3.75 2.97 10.03
C TYR A 20 2.41 3.10 9.29
N THR A 21 2.41 2.91 7.97
CA THR A 21 1.20 2.94 7.16
C THR A 21 0.22 1.85 7.57
N LYS A 22 0.70 0.63 7.85
CA LYS A 22 -0.14 -0.48 8.32
C LYS A 22 -0.79 -0.18 9.67
N GLU A 23 -0.01 0.33 10.62
CA GLU A 23 -0.53 0.71 11.94
C GLU A 23 -1.57 1.83 11.82
N LEU A 24 -1.28 2.86 11.04
CA LEU A 24 -2.19 3.98 10.79
C LEU A 24 -3.50 3.53 10.15
N ALA A 25 -3.43 2.75 9.06
CA ALA A 25 -4.61 2.21 8.38
C ALA A 25 -5.44 1.31 9.30
N THR A 26 -4.79 0.51 10.14
CA THR A 26 -5.47 -0.35 11.14
C THR A 26 -6.24 0.50 12.15
N PHE A 27 -5.60 1.53 12.71
CA PHE A 27 -6.23 2.44 13.66
C PHE A 27 -7.45 3.15 13.05
N LEU A 28 -7.31 3.65 11.82
CA LEU A 28 -8.37 4.38 11.12
C LEU A 28 -9.57 3.50 10.75
N THR A 29 -9.33 2.21 10.52
CA THR A 29 -10.38 1.22 10.19
C THR A 29 -11.39 1.03 11.32
N GLN A 30 -11.03 1.35 12.57
CA GLN A 30 -11.94 1.25 13.72
C GLN A 30 -13.18 2.14 13.59
N LYS A 31 -13.09 3.24 12.83
CA LYS A 31 -14.17 4.24 12.68
C LYS A 31 -14.51 4.56 11.23
N ASN A 32 -13.70 4.09 10.28
CA ASN A 32 -13.81 4.45 8.87
C ASN A 32 -13.71 3.22 7.98
N GLN A 33 -14.29 3.29 6.79
CA GLN A 33 -13.98 2.34 5.73
C GLN A 33 -12.67 2.80 5.07
N VAL A 34 -11.61 2.02 5.26
CA VAL A 34 -10.27 2.36 4.76
C VAL A 34 -9.96 1.57 3.50
N ILE A 35 -9.45 2.28 2.48
CA ILE A 35 -8.86 1.68 1.28
C ILE A 35 -7.41 2.17 1.17
N VAL A 36 -6.47 1.24 1.09
CA VAL A 36 -5.06 1.54 0.87
C VAL A 36 -4.72 1.33 -0.60
N LEU A 37 -4.28 2.39 -1.27
CA LEU A 37 -3.69 2.33 -2.61
C LEU A 37 -2.19 2.13 -2.47
N ALA A 38 -1.70 0.98 -2.94
CA ALA A 38 -0.31 0.58 -2.77
C ALA A 38 0.30 0.10 -4.08
N ASN A 39 1.63 0.17 -4.17
CA ASN A 39 2.34 -0.42 -5.31
C ASN A 39 2.25 -1.96 -5.30
N GLY A 40 2.26 -2.54 -6.50
CA GLY A 40 2.35 -3.98 -6.71
C GLY A 40 3.69 -4.52 -6.24
N ILE A 41 3.65 -5.62 -5.48
CA ILE A 41 4.84 -6.32 -4.98
C ILE A 41 4.69 -7.82 -5.19
N SER A 42 5.81 -8.53 -5.25
CA SER A 42 5.81 -9.99 -5.24
C SER A 42 5.18 -10.51 -3.94
N ASN A 43 4.34 -11.55 -4.06
CA ASN A 43 3.71 -12.23 -2.93
C ASN A 43 2.83 -11.35 -2.00
N ALA A 44 2.24 -10.29 -2.57
CA ALA A 44 1.32 -9.38 -1.89
C ALA A 44 0.21 -10.07 -1.08
N LYS A 45 -0.34 -11.17 -1.60
CA LYS A 45 -1.50 -11.87 -1.02
C LYS A 45 -1.27 -12.30 0.43
N ILE A 46 -0.07 -12.75 0.78
CA ILE A 46 0.22 -13.22 2.16
C ILE A 46 0.21 -12.04 3.13
N PHE A 47 0.80 -10.92 2.74
CA PHE A 47 0.85 -9.74 3.60
C PHE A 47 -0.51 -9.03 3.70
N ASP A 48 -1.24 -8.99 2.60
CA ASP A 48 -2.54 -8.31 2.52
C ASP A 48 -3.63 -9.08 3.27
N HIS A 49 -3.50 -10.41 3.37
CA HIS A 49 -4.49 -11.29 3.99
C HIS A 49 -4.83 -10.88 5.44
N ASP A 50 -3.84 -10.45 6.21
CA ASP A 50 -4.02 -10.14 7.63
C ASP A 50 -4.49 -8.69 7.88
N CYS A 51 -4.81 -7.94 6.82
CA CYS A 51 -5.26 -6.56 6.95
C CYS A 51 -6.78 -6.47 7.02
N HIS A 52 -7.31 -5.74 8.01
CA HIS A 52 -8.75 -5.53 8.21
C HIS A 52 -9.36 -4.46 7.29
N PHE A 53 -8.63 -4.03 6.26
CA PHE A 53 -9.02 -2.99 5.32
C PHE A 53 -8.69 -3.42 3.89
N GLN A 54 -9.37 -2.81 2.92
CA GLN A 54 -9.16 -3.15 1.53
C GLN A 54 -7.83 -2.57 1.04
N ILE A 55 -7.05 -3.38 0.34
CA ILE A 55 -5.82 -2.93 -0.32
C ILE A 55 -6.01 -3.09 -1.81
N ILE A 56 -5.87 -1.99 -2.55
CA ILE A 56 -5.86 -1.99 -4.01
C ILE A 56 -4.41 -1.81 -4.43
N ARG A 57 -3.81 -2.88 -4.95
CA ARG A 57 -2.45 -2.83 -5.49
C ARG A 57 -2.49 -2.39 -6.95
N THR A 58 -1.85 -1.27 -7.23
CA THR A 58 -1.59 -0.85 -8.60
C THR A 58 -0.54 -1.78 -9.20
N PRO A 59 -0.63 -2.17 -10.47
CA PRO A 59 0.44 -2.89 -11.13
C PRO A 59 1.72 -2.07 -10.99
N SER A 60 2.76 -2.66 -10.40
CA SER A 60 4.09 -2.04 -10.44
C SER A 60 4.57 -2.15 -11.88
N PHE A 61 4.29 -1.13 -12.67
CA PHE A 61 4.90 -1.00 -13.99
C PHE A 61 6.38 -0.60 -13.77
N PRO A 62 7.36 -1.48 -14.02
CA PRO A 62 8.77 -1.07 -14.03
C PRO A 62 9.06 0.03 -15.07
N VAL A 63 8.12 0.25 -16.00
CA VAL A 63 8.24 1.18 -17.13
C VAL A 63 8.50 2.62 -16.69
N LEU A 64 7.90 3.13 -15.61
CA LEU A 64 8.20 4.51 -15.18
C LEU A 64 9.59 4.65 -14.55
N ARG A 65 10.13 3.60 -13.94
CA ARG A 65 11.48 3.61 -13.37
C ARG A 65 12.56 3.48 -14.46
N HIS A 66 12.25 2.83 -15.58
CA HIS A 66 13.14 2.77 -16.75
C HIS A 66 13.04 3.99 -17.66
N MET A 67 11.88 4.65 -17.75
CA MET A 67 11.76 5.91 -18.50
C MET A 67 12.62 7.03 -17.92
N ALA A 68 12.73 7.10 -16.58
CA ALA A 68 13.63 8.06 -15.93
C ALA A 68 15.13 7.81 -16.24
N PHE A 69 15.51 6.57 -16.54
CA PHE A 69 16.87 6.21 -16.95
C PHE A 69 17.14 6.43 -18.43
N LEU A 70 16.11 6.43 -19.27
CA LEU A 70 16.22 6.73 -20.71
C LEU A 70 16.17 8.23 -21.03
N SER A 71 15.85 9.07 -20.04
CA SER A 71 15.79 10.53 -20.17
C SER A 71 16.99 11.25 -19.53
N LEU A 72 18.08 10.54 -19.20
CA LEU A 72 19.33 11.08 -18.66
C LEU A 72 20.49 10.88 -19.65
#